data_AF-W1DXI0-F1
#
_entry.id   AF-W1DXI0-F1
#
_cell.length_a   1.000
_cell.length_b   1.000
_cell.length_c   1.000
_cell.angle_alpha   90.00
_cell.angle_beta   90.00
_cell.angle_gamma   90.00
#
_symmetry.space_group_name_H-M   'P 1'
#
loop_
_entity.id
_entity.type
_entity.pdbx_description
1 polymer ?
#
loop_
_entity_poly.entity_id
_entity_poly.type
_entity_poly.pdbx_seq_one_letter_code
_entity_poly.pdbx_strand_id
1 'polypeptide(L)'
;MKTILQRFSDDEEAQLIAAGKIDEVLDKRTERLRADVDKQIKAANERAEKAEAFSNKFRDRVLGDAIRSAALKAGALPEASDDLILRAKGTFQLNDEGEAVAVDANGDVLFGKDGKTPLTPVEWAESLKETAPHLFPRAKAPGLVVINPVAVAVV
;
A
#
# COMPACT_ATOMS: atom_id res chain seq x y z
N MET A 1 -8.52 -5.17 -40.81
CA MET A 1 -8.92 -6.58 -40.57
C MET A 1 -10.28 -6.70 -39.89
N LYS A 2 -10.55 -5.98 -38.78
CA LYS A 2 -11.85 -5.99 -38.06
C LYS A 2 -13.07 -5.66 -38.95
N THR A 3 -12.94 -4.66 -39.84
CA THR A 3 -14.00 -4.24 -40.77
C THR A 3 -14.32 -5.28 -41.86
N ILE A 4 -13.34 -6.07 -42.28
CA ILE A 4 -13.52 -7.10 -43.31
C ILE A 4 -14.26 -8.29 -42.69
N LEU A 5 -13.86 -8.72 -41.49
CA LEU A 5 -14.54 -9.79 -40.74
C LEU A 5 -15.99 -9.44 -40.40
N GLN A 6 -16.25 -8.19 -40.02
CA GLN A 6 -17.61 -7.73 -39.75
C GLN A 6 -18.50 -7.85 -40.99
N ARG A 7 -18.02 -7.39 -42.15
CA ARG A 7 -18.77 -7.51 -43.42
C ARG A 7 -19.09 -8.96 -43.78
N PHE A 8 -18.13 -9.88 -43.63
CA PHE A 8 -18.37 -11.29 -43.86
C PHE A 8 -19.46 -11.87 -42.94
N SER A 9 -19.46 -11.51 -41.66
CA SER A 9 -20.51 -11.93 -40.72
C SER A 9 -21.87 -11.31 -41.03
N ASP A 10 -21.90 -10.03 -41.43
CA ASP A 10 -23.14 -9.34 -41.80
C ASP A 10 -23.75 -9.95 -43.09
N ASP A 11 -22.92 -10.28 -44.07
CA ASP A 11 -23.33 -10.93 -45.32
C ASP A 11 -23.84 -12.36 -45.08
N GLU A 12 -23.19 -13.12 -44.19
CA GLU A 12 -23.63 -14.45 -43.77
C GLU A 12 -25.00 -14.40 -43.07
N GLU A 13 -25.18 -13.45 -42.13
CA GLU A 13 -26.48 -13.24 -41.48
C GLU A 13 -27.56 -12.85 -42.49
N ALA A 14 -27.26 -11.98 -43.45
CA ALA A 14 -28.22 -11.59 -44.48
C ALA A 14 -28.71 -12.78 -45.32
N GLN A 15 -27.82 -13.73 -45.64
CA GLN A 15 -28.18 -14.96 -46.34
C GLN A 15 -29.09 -15.86 -45.49
N LEU A 16 -28.79 -16.01 -44.20
CA LEU A 16 -29.61 -16.82 -43.28
C LEU A 16 -31.01 -16.22 -43.09
N ILE A 17 -31.10 -14.88 -43.00
CA ILE A 17 -32.37 -14.17 -42.95
C ILE A 17 -33.18 -14.39 -44.24
N ALA A 18 -32.53 -14.27 -45.40
CA ALA A 18 -33.18 -14.52 -46.69
C ALA A 18 -33.68 -15.97 -46.83
N ALA A 19 -32.99 -16.92 -46.18
CA ALA A 19 -33.39 -18.33 -46.10
C ALA A 19 -34.44 -18.64 -45.01
N GLY A 20 -34.91 -17.64 -44.25
CA GLY A 20 -35.90 -17.81 -43.17
C GLY A 20 -35.35 -18.46 -41.89
N LYS A 21 -34.02 -18.60 -41.77
CA LYS A 21 -33.34 -19.27 -40.65
C LYS A 21 -33.06 -18.32 -39.49
N ILE A 22 -34.11 -17.76 -38.91
CA ILE A 22 -33.99 -16.72 -37.87
C ILE A 22 -33.34 -17.26 -36.59
N ASP A 23 -33.64 -18.50 -36.19
CA ASP A 23 -33.04 -19.11 -34.99
C ASP A 23 -31.51 -19.19 -35.10
N GLU A 24 -30.98 -19.58 -36.26
CA GLU A 24 -29.54 -19.65 -36.52
C GLU A 24 -28.86 -18.27 -36.45
N VAL A 25 -29.57 -17.21 -36.87
CA VAL A 25 -29.09 -15.82 -36.75
C VAL A 25 -29.07 -15.37 -35.29
N LEU A 26 -30.10 -15.71 -34.52
CA LEU A 26 -30.18 -15.38 -33.10
C LEU A 26 -29.11 -16.10 -32.29
N ASP A 27 -28.86 -17.38 -32.60
CA ASP A 27 -27.78 -18.15 -31.98
C ASP A 27 -26.41 -17.52 -32.28
N LYS A 28 -26.12 -17.22 -33.55
CA LYS A 28 -24.86 -16.55 -33.95
C LYS A 28 -24.68 -15.19 -33.27
N ARG A 29 -25.73 -14.39 -33.16
CA ARG A 29 -25.69 -13.10 -32.44
C ARG A 29 -25.46 -13.29 -30.96
N THR A 30 -26.10 -14.27 -30.35
CA THR A 30 -25.97 -14.59 -28.92
C THR A 30 -24.56 -15.08 -28.60
N GLU A 31 -23.99 -15.94 -29.43
CA GLU A 31 -22.60 -16.39 -29.29
C GLU A 31 -21.61 -15.24 -29.44
N ARG A 32 -21.79 -14.39 -30.46
CA ARG A 32 -20.95 -13.20 -30.66
C ARG A 32 -21.04 -12.25 -29.48
N LEU A 33 -22.25 -12.00 -28.98
CA LEU A 33 -22.47 -11.14 -27.81
C LEU A 33 -21.79 -11.73 -26.57
N ARG A 34 -21.95 -13.03 -26.32
CA ARG A 34 -21.29 -13.72 -25.19
C ARG A 34 -19.77 -13.58 -25.29
N ALA A 35 -19.20 -13.84 -26.46
CA ALA A 35 -17.75 -13.73 -26.67
C ALA A 35 -17.23 -12.29 -26.49
N ASP A 36 -18.00 -11.28 -26.94
CA ASP A 36 -17.62 -9.88 -26.74
C ASP A 36 -17.74 -9.46 -25.27
N VAL A 37 -18.80 -9.86 -24.58
CA VAL A 37 -18.98 -9.61 -23.14
C VAL A 37 -17.89 -10.29 -22.31
N ASP A 38 -17.58 -11.55 -22.58
CA ASP A 38 -16.49 -12.27 -21.90
C ASP A 38 -15.14 -11.56 -22.07
N LYS A 39 -14.89 -11.04 -23.29
CA LYS A 39 -13.71 -10.23 -23.57
C LYS A 39 -13.71 -8.91 -22.81
N GLN A 40 -14.86 -8.22 -22.74
CA GLN A 40 -14.99 -6.97 -21.99
C GLN A 40 -14.80 -7.20 -20.49
N ILE A 41 -15.39 -8.25 -19.91
CA ILE A 41 -15.22 -8.63 -18.51
C ILE A 41 -13.76 -8.93 -18.21
N LYS A 42 -13.10 -9.74 -19.05
CA LYS A 42 -11.67 -10.03 -18.89
C LYS A 42 -10.83 -8.76 -18.91
N ALA A 43 -11.08 -7.87 -19.88
CA ALA A 43 -10.35 -6.61 -19.97
C ALA A 43 -10.61 -5.67 -18.78
N ALA A 44 -11.84 -5.63 -18.27
CA ALA A 44 -12.21 -4.86 -17.08
C ALA A 44 -11.51 -5.41 -15.83
N ASN A 45 -11.51 -6.73 -15.64
CA ASN A 45 -10.83 -7.40 -14.53
C ASN A 45 -9.32 -7.17 -14.58
N GLU A 46 -8.67 -7.36 -15.74
CA GLU A 46 -7.25 -7.08 -15.90
C GLU A 46 -6.89 -5.61 -15.60
N ARG A 47 -7.80 -4.67 -15.89
CA ARG A 47 -7.62 -3.26 -15.56
C ARG A 47 -7.78 -3.01 -14.06
N ALA A 48 -8.77 -3.63 -13.43
CA ALA A 48 -9.00 -3.55 -12.00
C ALA A 48 -7.80 -4.11 -11.22
N GLU A 49 -7.34 -5.31 -11.54
CA GLU A 49 -6.18 -5.95 -10.90
C GLU A 49 -4.91 -5.09 -11.02
N LYS A 50 -4.66 -4.49 -12.20
CA LYS A 50 -3.51 -3.58 -12.38
C LYS A 50 -3.64 -2.30 -11.55
N ALA A 51 -4.85 -1.75 -11.46
CA ALA A 51 -5.12 -0.55 -10.67
C ALA A 51 -4.97 -0.83 -9.17
N GLU A 52 -5.48 -1.96 -8.68
CA GLU A 52 -5.32 -2.41 -7.30
C GLU A 52 -3.86 -2.67 -6.94
N ALA A 53 -3.12 -3.39 -7.81
CA ALA A 53 -1.70 -3.65 -7.59
C ALA A 53 -0.87 -2.36 -7.56
N PHE A 54 -1.19 -1.39 -8.42
CA PHE A 54 -0.56 -0.07 -8.40
C PHE A 54 -0.92 0.71 -7.13
N SER A 55 -2.21 0.72 -6.76
CA SER A 55 -2.71 1.39 -5.56
C SER A 55 -2.03 0.84 -4.31
N ASN A 56 -1.92 -0.48 -4.16
CA ASN A 56 -1.25 -1.11 -3.01
C ASN A 56 0.23 -0.72 -2.93
N LYS A 57 0.96 -0.72 -4.04
CA LYS A 57 2.37 -0.27 -4.08
C LYS A 57 2.51 1.21 -3.76
N PHE A 58 1.60 2.03 -4.26
CA PHE A 58 1.57 3.46 -3.97
C PHE A 58 1.29 3.71 -2.49
N ARG A 59 0.32 3.00 -1.91
CA ARG A 59 -0.04 3.08 -0.50
C ARG A 59 1.13 2.68 0.41
N ASP A 60 1.79 1.57 0.10
CA ASP A 60 3.01 1.15 0.82
C ASP A 60 4.10 2.22 0.79
N ARG A 61 4.28 2.89 -0.36
CA ARG A 61 5.31 3.94 -0.52
C ARG A 61 4.95 5.20 0.27
N VAL A 62 3.72 5.69 0.14
CA VAL A 62 3.26 6.89 0.85
C VAL A 62 3.33 6.67 2.36
N LEU A 63 2.87 5.50 2.83
CA LEU A 63 2.99 5.15 4.24
C LEU A 63 4.46 5.10 4.67
N GLY A 64 5.33 4.42 3.93
CA GLY A 64 6.75 4.35 4.24
C GLY A 64 7.43 5.72 4.31
N ASP A 65 7.07 6.64 3.42
CA ASP A 65 7.61 8.01 3.43
C ASP A 65 7.09 8.83 4.61
N ALA A 66 5.81 8.70 4.97
CA ALA A 66 5.23 9.33 6.16
C ALA A 66 5.91 8.83 7.45
N ILE A 67 6.12 7.52 7.57
CA ILE A 67 6.78 6.88 8.70
C ILE A 67 8.24 7.29 8.79
N ARG A 68 8.99 7.30 7.68
CA ARG A 68 10.37 7.77 7.66
C ARG A 68 10.48 9.22 8.12
N SER A 69 9.61 10.09 7.61
CA SER A 69 9.56 11.50 8.02
C SER A 69 9.29 11.65 9.52
N ALA A 70 8.34 10.88 10.05
CA ALA A 70 8.02 10.89 11.47
C ALA A 70 9.14 10.33 12.36
N ALA A 71 9.77 9.23 11.95
CA ALA A 71 10.91 8.63 12.62
C ALA A 71 12.09 9.62 12.75
N LEU A 72 12.41 10.33 11.67
CA LEU A 72 13.45 11.36 11.68
C LEU A 72 13.10 12.49 12.65
N LYS A 73 11.85 12.96 12.67
CA LYS A 73 11.38 13.97 13.63
C LYS A 73 11.45 13.47 15.08
N ALA A 74 11.17 12.20 15.31
CA ALA A 74 11.28 11.57 16.63
C ALA A 74 12.74 11.32 17.06
N GLY A 75 13.72 11.47 16.14
CA GLY A 75 15.15 11.28 16.41
C GLY A 75 15.61 9.82 16.33
N ALA A 76 14.93 8.99 15.54
CA ALA A 76 15.36 7.63 15.26
C ALA A 76 16.70 7.61 14.48
N LEU A 77 17.43 6.50 14.62
CA LEU A 77 18.64 6.24 13.84
C LEU A 77 18.29 6.10 12.35
N PRO A 78 19.05 6.70 11.42
CA PRO A 78 18.83 6.50 9.98
C PRO A 78 18.81 5.02 9.57
N GLU A 79 19.68 4.21 10.18
CA GLU A 79 19.81 2.76 9.92
C GLU A 79 18.60 1.96 10.43
N ALA A 80 17.77 2.54 11.31
CA ALA A 80 16.55 1.92 11.83
C ALA A 80 15.31 2.19 10.94
N SER A 81 15.46 2.98 9.86
CA SER A 81 14.32 3.38 9.02
C SER A 81 13.52 2.20 8.49
N ASP A 82 14.18 1.14 8.03
CA ASP A 82 13.50 -0.01 7.43
C ASP A 82 12.75 -0.84 8.48
N ASP A 83 13.31 -1.00 9.69
CA ASP A 83 12.65 -1.67 10.81
C ASP A 83 11.41 -0.87 11.27
N LEU A 84 11.52 0.46 11.31
CA LEU A 84 10.39 1.34 11.64
C LEU A 84 9.28 1.25 10.61
N ILE A 85 9.61 1.28 9.32
CA ILE A 85 8.62 1.10 8.24
C ILE A 85 7.95 -0.27 8.36
N LEU A 86 8.71 -1.33 8.64
CA LEU A 86 8.18 -2.68 8.82
C LEU A 86 7.21 -2.76 10.01
N ARG A 87 7.58 -2.22 11.18
CA ARG A 87 6.71 -2.16 12.36
C ARG A 87 5.43 -1.38 12.09
N ALA A 88 5.54 -0.25 11.39
CA ALA A 88 4.41 0.60 11.10
C ALA A 88 3.34 -0.09 10.24
N LYS A 89 3.69 -1.06 9.39
CA LYS A 89 2.70 -1.81 8.59
C LYS A 89 1.68 -2.58 9.43
N GLY A 90 2.01 -2.93 10.67
CA GLY A 90 1.10 -3.58 11.61
C GLY A 90 0.25 -2.62 12.44
N THR A 91 0.47 -1.31 12.29
CA THR A 91 -0.21 -0.28 13.10
C THR A 91 -0.91 0.75 12.23
N PHE A 92 -0.41 1.04 11.03
CA PHE A 92 -0.93 2.10 10.18
C PHE A 92 -1.48 1.56 8.87
N GLN A 93 -2.57 2.18 8.44
CA GLN A 93 -3.11 2.07 7.09
C GLN A 93 -3.28 3.47 6.49
N LEU A 94 -3.37 3.58 5.17
CA LEU A 94 -3.78 4.84 4.55
C LEU A 94 -5.30 4.91 4.42
N ASN A 95 -5.90 6.03 4.80
CA ASN A 95 -7.31 6.28 4.44
C ASN A 95 -7.44 6.67 2.97
N ASP A 96 -8.66 6.99 2.54
CA ASP A 96 -8.96 7.39 1.16
C ASP A 96 -8.40 8.79 0.84
N GLU A 97 -8.13 9.59 1.86
CA GLU A 97 -7.46 10.89 1.78
C GLU A 97 -5.93 10.77 1.64
N GLY A 98 -5.36 9.57 1.77
CA GLY A 98 -3.92 9.33 1.67
C GLY A 98 -3.14 9.66 2.93
N GLU A 99 -3.81 9.74 4.08
CA GLU A 99 -3.24 10.00 5.39
C GLU A 99 -3.02 8.68 6.15
N ALA A 100 -1.93 8.61 6.92
CA ALA A 100 -1.64 7.45 7.75
C ALA A 100 -2.49 7.47 9.03
N VAL A 101 -3.41 6.53 9.14
CA VAL A 101 -4.29 6.33 10.28
C VAL A 101 -3.85 5.09 11.04
N ALA A 102 -3.60 5.24 12.34
CA ALA A 102 -3.28 4.13 13.21
C ALA A 102 -4.55 3.33 13.55
N VAL A 103 -4.48 2.01 13.44
CA VAL A 103 -5.56 1.09 13.75
C VAL A 103 -5.06 -0.09 14.56
N ASP A 104 -5.97 -0.70 15.32
CA ASP A 104 -5.70 -1.91 16.10
C ASP A 104 -5.87 -3.18 15.24
N ALA A 105 -5.78 -4.36 15.89
CA ALA A 105 -5.92 -5.64 15.22
C ALA A 105 -7.34 -5.91 14.66
N ASN A 106 -8.36 -5.21 15.15
CA ASN A 106 -9.74 -5.29 14.66
C ASN A 106 -10.01 -4.28 13.54
N GLY A 107 -9.08 -3.35 13.29
CA GLY A 107 -9.23 -2.25 12.35
C GLY A 107 -9.84 -0.99 12.97
N ASP A 108 -9.99 -0.95 14.29
CA ASP A 108 -10.51 0.22 14.99
C ASP A 108 -9.41 1.28 15.15
N VAL A 109 -9.79 2.56 15.03
CA VAL A 109 -8.84 3.68 15.10
C VAL A 109 -8.19 3.75 16.49
N LEU A 110 -6.86 3.75 16.51
CA LEU A 110 -6.09 4.06 17.71
C LEU A 110 -6.01 5.57 17.89
N PHE A 111 -6.37 6.06 19.07
CA PHE A 111 -6.32 7.49 19.39
C PHE A 111 -4.98 7.89 19.97
N GLY A 112 -4.55 9.12 19.66
CA GLY A 112 -3.35 9.73 20.20
C GLY A 112 -3.50 10.13 21.66
N LYS A 113 -2.51 10.86 22.17
CA LYS A 113 -2.46 11.29 23.59
C LYS A 113 -3.62 12.21 23.97
N ASP A 114 -4.24 12.87 23.00
CA ASP A 114 -5.38 13.76 23.19
C ASP A 114 -6.73 13.02 23.35
N GLY A 115 -6.78 11.71 23.06
CA GLY A 115 -7.98 10.87 23.09
C GLY A 115 -9.06 11.26 22.09
N LYS A 116 -8.76 12.11 21.10
CA LYS A 116 -9.72 12.67 20.14
C LYS A 116 -9.29 12.50 18.70
N THR A 117 -8.01 12.65 18.42
CA THR A 117 -7.46 12.49 17.07
C THR A 117 -6.80 11.13 16.93
N PRO A 118 -6.77 10.54 15.72
CA PRO A 118 -6.02 9.32 15.47
C PRO A 118 -4.55 9.49 15.85
N LEU A 119 -3.96 8.44 16.43
CA LEU A 119 -2.55 8.40 16.77
C LEU A 119 -1.72 8.69 15.53
N THR A 120 -0.93 9.76 15.59
CA THR A 120 -0.13 10.19 14.44
C THR A 120 1.15 9.37 14.31
N PRO A 121 1.73 9.27 13.10
CA PRO A 121 3.06 8.66 12.91
C PRO A 121 4.16 9.19 13.83
N VAL A 122 4.14 10.50 14.15
CA VAL A 122 5.15 11.12 15.00
C VAL A 122 4.97 10.69 16.45
N GLU A 123 3.75 10.74 16.98
CA GLU A 123 3.47 10.30 18.35
C GLU A 123 3.76 8.81 18.53
N TRP A 124 3.40 7.98 17.53
CA TRP A 124 3.75 6.58 17.53
C TRP A 124 5.26 6.38 17.57
N ALA A 125 6.01 7.05 16.68
CA ALA A 125 7.47 6.95 16.67
C ALA A 125 8.09 7.42 17.99
N GLU A 126 7.53 8.44 18.65
CA GLU A 126 7.97 8.87 19.98
C GLU A 126 7.76 7.79 21.04
N SER A 127 6.63 7.08 21.01
CA SER A 127 6.33 6.00 21.97
C SER A 127 7.33 4.82 21.88
N LEU A 128 7.97 4.65 20.73
CA LEU A 128 8.99 3.63 20.52
C LEU A 128 10.28 3.89 21.30
N LYS A 129 10.50 5.11 21.83
CA LYS A 129 11.65 5.36 22.70
C LYS A 129 11.59 4.54 23.99
N GLU A 130 10.38 4.22 24.44
CA GLU A 130 10.16 3.42 25.65
C GLU A 130 10.15 1.93 25.33
N THR A 131 9.50 1.52 24.23
CA THR A 131 9.26 0.10 23.90
C THR A 131 10.31 -0.51 22.98
N ALA A 132 11.01 0.30 22.19
CA ALA A 132 12.07 -0.11 21.26
C ALA A 132 13.27 0.89 21.26
N PRO A 133 13.91 1.11 22.43
CA PRO A 133 14.96 2.12 22.57
C PRO A 133 16.19 1.89 21.68
N HIS A 134 16.41 0.67 21.20
CA HIS A 134 17.51 0.31 20.30
C HIS A 134 17.40 0.96 18.91
N LEU A 135 16.23 1.49 18.54
CA LEU A 135 16.01 2.24 17.29
C LEU A 135 16.49 3.69 17.38
N PHE A 136 16.92 4.12 18.56
CA PHE A 136 17.32 5.50 18.86
C PHE A 136 18.78 5.56 19.31
N PRO A 137 19.46 6.72 19.16
CA PRO A 137 20.80 6.91 19.68
C PRO A 137 20.87 6.59 21.17
N ARG A 138 21.85 5.77 21.57
CA ARG A 138 22.13 5.54 22.99
C ARG A 138 22.54 6.86 23.64
N ALA A 139 21.94 7.19 24.79
CA ALA A 139 22.43 8.29 25.59
C ALA A 139 23.92 8.06 25.92
N LYS A 140 24.79 9.00 25.53
CA LYS A 140 26.18 8.97 25.96
C LYS A 140 26.20 9.20 27.46
N ALA A 141 26.64 8.20 28.23
CA ALA A 141 26.80 8.38 29.67
C ALA A 141 27.74 9.57 29.93
N PRO A 142 27.40 10.50 30.84
CA PRO A 142 28.28 11.60 31.18
C PRO A 142 29.52 11.06 31.89
N GLY A 143 30.68 11.18 31.23
CA GLY A 143 32.01 11.14 31.82
C GLY A 143 32.41 9.87 32.57
N LEU A 144 32.96 8.87 31.86
CA LEU A 144 33.98 8.02 32.48
C LEU A 144 35.24 8.89 32.65
N VAL A 145 35.37 9.54 33.79
CA VAL A 145 36.65 10.15 34.19
C VAL A 145 37.59 8.99 34.47
N VAL A 146 38.50 8.72 33.52
CA VAL A 146 39.64 7.84 33.77
C VAL A 146 40.53 8.58 34.78
N ILE A 147 40.30 8.33 36.07
CA ILE A 147 41.23 8.72 37.13
C ILE A 147 42.51 7.92 36.88
N ASN A 148 43.53 8.61 36.37
CA ASN A 148 44.85 8.06 36.14
C ASN A 148 45.57 8.01 37.52
N PRO A 149 45.87 6.84 38.11
CA PRO A 149 46.48 6.78 39.42
C PRO A 149 48.00 6.93 39.29
N VAL A 150 48.49 8.15 39.09
CA VAL A 150 49.92 8.44 39.24
C VAL A 150 50.10 9.78 39.95
N ALA A 151 50.18 9.72 41.28
CA ALA A 151 51.07 10.54 42.10
C ALA A 151 50.83 10.24 43.59
N VAL A 152 51.43 9.16 44.10
CA VAL A 152 51.90 9.13 45.49
C VAL A 152 53.37 8.75 45.43
N ALA A 153 54.21 9.75 45.17
CA ALA A 153 55.64 9.67 45.39
C ALA A 153 55.95 10.44 46.67
N VAL A 154 56.21 9.66 47.72
CA VAL A 154 57.15 9.89 48.82
C VAL A 154 57.81 11.27 48.85
N VAL A 155 57.50 12.05 49.90
CA VAL A 155 58.46 12.85 50.66
C VAL A 155 58.10 12.72 52.14
#